data_AF-A0A3C1E1Y4-F1
#
_entry.id   AF-A0A3C1E1Y4-F1
#
_cell.length_a   1.000
_cell.length_b   1.000
_cell.length_c   1.000
_cell.angle_alpha   90.00
_cell.angle_beta   90.00
_cell.angle_gamma   90.00
#
_symmetry.space_group_name_H-M   'P 1'
#
loop_
_entity.id
_entity.type
_entity.pdbx_description
1 polymer ?
#
loop_
_entity_poly.entity_id
_entity_poly.type
_entity_poly.pdbx_seq_one_letter_code
_entity_poly.pdbx_strand_id
1 'polypeptide(L)' 'MPVNPAGPAAVNPAAAELIARSNRLGSDPRVTNYAGGNTSAKGFETDPVTGEPVELLWVKGSGGDLGTLTES' A
#
# COMPACT_ATOMS: atom_id res chain seq x y z
N MET A 1 -1.68 -0.64 31.71
CA MET A 1 -1.68 0.17 30.47
C MET A 1 -2.83 -0.31 29.61
N PRO A 2 -3.83 0.51 29.26
CA PRO A 2 -4.89 0.05 28.39
C PRO A 2 -4.31 -0.10 26.97
N VAL A 3 -4.40 -1.30 26.42
CA VAL A 3 -4.19 -1.53 24.99
C VAL A 3 -5.39 -0.91 24.26
N ASN A 4 -5.15 0.09 23.42
CA ASN A 4 -6.18 0.58 22.51
C ASN A 4 -6.41 -0.51 21.45
N PRO A 5 -7.62 -1.07 21.31
CA PRO A 5 -7.89 -1.92 20.17
C PRO A 5 -7.98 -0.99 18.97
N ALA A 6 -6.94 -0.98 18.12
CA ALA A 6 -7.05 -0.33 16.83
C ALA A 6 -8.25 -0.97 16.12
N GLY A 7 -9.34 -0.22 15.95
CA GLY A 7 -10.40 -0.57 15.00
C GLY A 7 -9.79 -0.75 13.60
N PRO A 8 -10.52 -1.32 12.63
CA PRO A 8 -10.00 -1.47 11.27
C PRO A 8 -9.49 -0.10 10.81
N ALA A 9 -8.16 0.02 10.69
CA ALA A 9 -7.53 1.26 10.32
C ALA A 9 -8.11 1.65 8.95
N ALA A 10 -8.63 2.86 8.84
CA ALA A 10 -8.96 3.40 7.52
C ALA A 10 -7.71 3.28 6.65
N VAL A 11 -7.86 2.74 5.44
CA VAL A 11 -6.76 2.54 4.48
C VAL A 11 -5.95 3.83 4.38
N ASN A 12 -4.64 3.75 4.63
CA ASN A 12 -3.78 4.92 4.51
C ASN A 12 -3.91 5.48 3.08
N PRO A 13 -4.08 6.81 2.89
CA PRO A 13 -4.22 7.40 1.56
C PRO A 13 -3.11 6.99 0.59
N ALA A 14 -1.86 6.86 1.06
CA ALA A 14 -0.74 6.40 0.25
C ALA A 14 -0.90 4.95 -0.22
N ALA A 15 -1.43 4.07 0.63
CA ALA A 15 -1.74 2.68 0.27
C ALA A 15 -2.88 2.61 -0.76
N ALA A 16 -3.95 3.41 -0.57
CA ALA A 16 -5.05 3.49 -1.52
C ALA A 16 -4.59 3.99 -2.90
N GLU A 17 -3.75 5.04 -2.93
CA GLU A 17 -3.15 5.54 -4.17
C GLU A 17 -2.24 4.51 -4.84
N LEU A 18 -1.45 3.77 -4.06
CA LEU A 18 -0.61 2.68 -4.56
C LEU A 18 -1.46 1.63 -5.28
N ILE A 19 -2.56 1.19 -4.65
CA ILE A 19 -3.47 0.19 -5.21
C ILE A 19 -4.10 0.71 -6.51
N ALA A 20 -4.65 1.93 -6.49
CA ALA A 20 -5.28 2.51 -7.67
C ALA A 20 -4.31 2.65 -8.86
N ARG A 21 -3.06 3.09 -8.61
CA ARG A 21 -2.03 3.22 -9.64
C ARG A 21 -1.55 1.87 -10.14
N SER A 22 -1.37 0.91 -9.23
CA SER A 22 -1.00 -0.47 -9.56
C SER A 22 -2.01 -1.09 -10.50
N ASN A 23 -3.30 -1.04 -10.14
CA ASN A 23 -4.38 -1.63 -10.94
C ASN A 23 -4.49 -0.95 -12.32
N ARG A 24 -4.28 0.36 -12.40
CA ARG A 24 -4.25 1.08 -13.68
C ARG A 24 -3.08 0.62 -14.55
N LEU A 25 -1.88 0.49 -14.00
CA LEU A 25 -0.70 0.02 -14.74
C LEU A 25 -0.84 -1.44 -15.16
N GLY A 26 -1.36 -2.30 -14.26
CA GLY A 26 -1.57 -3.71 -14.52
C GLY A 26 -2.72 -4.03 -15.48
N SER A 27 -3.61 -3.06 -15.74
CA SER A 27 -4.72 -3.23 -16.70
C SER A 27 -4.26 -3.30 -18.15
N ASP A 28 -3.02 -2.87 -18.45
CA ASP A 28 -2.45 -2.93 -19.80
C ASP A 28 -1.35 -4.01 -19.86
N PRO A 29 -1.59 -5.14 -20.54
CA PRO A 29 -0.62 -6.23 -20.67
C PRO A 29 0.69 -5.84 -21.36
N ARG A 30 0.73 -4.69 -22.05
CA ARG A 30 1.95 -4.14 -22.67
C ARG A 30 2.85 -3.47 -21.63
N VAL A 31 2.30 -3.08 -20.48
CA VAL A 31 3.01 -2.39 -19.39
C VAL A 31 3.51 -3.40 -18.36
N THR A 32 2.72 -4.44 -18.06
CA THR A 32 3.10 -5.48 -17.10
C THR A 32 2.82 -6.85 -17.68
N ASN A 33 3.88 -7.58 -18.01
CA ASN A 33 3.79 -8.96 -18.49
C ASN A 33 4.01 -9.92 -17.31
N TYR A 34 3.04 -10.82 -17.07
CA TYR A 34 3.15 -12.00 -16.20
C TYR A 34 3.55 -11.73 -14.74
N ALA A 35 2.74 -10.97 -14.00
CA ALA A 35 2.94 -10.70 -12.56
C ALA A 35 4.24 -9.97 -12.18
N GLY A 36 4.93 -9.37 -13.17
CA GLY A 36 6.07 -8.48 -12.96
C GLY A 36 5.68 -7.04 -12.62
N GLY A 37 6.67 -6.25 -12.22
CA GLY A 37 6.50 -4.82 -11.91
C GLY A 37 6.41 -4.53 -10.41
N ASN A 38 6.96 -3.38 -10.02
CA ASN A 38 6.95 -2.89 -8.64
C ASN A 38 6.37 -1.49 -8.61
N THR A 39 5.56 -1.22 -7.59
CA THR A 39 5.00 0.10 -7.31
C THR A 39 5.24 0.41 -5.83
N SER A 40 5.47 1.69 -5.55
CA SER A 40 5.59 2.20 -4.20
C SER A 40 4.93 3.56 -4.08
N ALA A 41 4.51 3.90 -2.87
CA ALA A 41 3.92 5.18 -2.53
C ALA A 41 4.49 5.62 -1.18
N LYS A 42 4.79 6.91 -1.10
CA LYS A 42 5.35 7.52 0.10
C LYS A 42 4.24 8.30 0.80
N GLY A 43 4.24 8.27 2.11
CA GLY A 43 3.22 8.91 2.94
C GLY A 43 3.62 8.91 4.41
N PHE A 44 2.70 9.31 5.26
CA PHE A 44 2.93 9.36 6.70
C PHE A 44 1.96 8.44 7.42
N GLU A 45 2.40 7.89 8.55
CA GLU A 45 1.58 7.15 9.51
C GLU A 45 1.96 7.62 10.91
N THR A 46 1.07 7.46 11.88
CA THR A 46 1.41 7.68 13.28
C THR A 46 2.23 6.50 13.80
N ASP A 47 3.43 6.77 14.32
CA ASP A 47 4.23 5.76 15.02
C ASP A 47 3.49 5.32 16.30
N PRO A 48 3.17 4.03 16.47
CA PRO A 48 2.41 3.55 17.63
C PRO A 48 3.17 3.66 18.96
N VAL A 49 4.50 3.85 18.93
CA VAL A 49 5.34 3.99 20.11
C VAL A 49 5.46 5.44 20.54
N THR A 50 5.68 6.36 19.60
CA THR A 50 5.96 7.76 19.89
C THR A 50 4.74 8.67 19.73
N GLY A 51 3.74 8.27 18.94
CA GLY A 51 2.58 9.10 18.59
C GLY A 51 2.88 10.18 17.55
N GLU A 52 4.12 10.27 17.07
CA GLU A 52 4.56 11.26 16.09
C GLU A 52 4.37 10.76 14.66
N PRO A 53 4.19 11.66 13.67
CA PRO A 53 4.14 11.27 12.26
C PRO A 53 5.51 10.77 11.80
N VAL A 54 5.54 9.57 11.23
CA VAL A 54 6.73 8.98 10.60
C VAL A 54 6.51 8.81 9.10
N GLU A 55 7.52 9.14 8.30
CA GLU A 55 7.48 8.91 6.86
C GLU A 55 7.70 7.43 6.56
N LEU A 56 6.80 6.84 5.78
CA LEU A 56 6.86 5.45 5.36
C LEU A 56 6.84 5.34 3.84
N LEU A 57 7.33 4.19 3.35
CA LEU A 57 7.23 3.79 1.96
C LEU A 57 6.41 2.49 1.90
N TRP A 58 5.20 2.59 1.35
CA TRP A 58 4.41 1.43 0.97
C TRP A 58 5.01 0.84 -0.30
N VAL A 59 5.21 -0.46 -0.30
CA VAL A 59 5.73 -1.20 -1.45
C VAL A 59 4.78 -2.35 -1.71
N LYS A 60 4.43 -2.58 -2.98
CA LYS A 60 3.67 -3.76 -3.36
C LYS A 60 4.38 -5.04 -2.88
N GLY A 61 3.62 -5.96 -2.30
CA GLY A 61 4.11 -7.29 -1.93
C GLY A 61 4.69 -8.08 -3.12
N SER A 62 5.64 -8.97 -2.83
CA SER A 62 6.21 -9.89 -3.82
C SER A 62 5.15 -10.89 -4.31
N GLY A 63 5.12 -11.15 -5.63
CA GLY A 63 4.16 -12.07 -6.25
C GLY A 63 2.73 -11.54 -6.44
N GLY A 64 2.39 -10.38 -5.88
CA GLY A 64 1.11 -9.71 -6.13
C GLY A 64 1.05 -9.13 -7.54
N ASP A 65 0.03 -9.47 -8.31
CA ASP A 65 -0.18 -8.89 -9.64
C ASP A 65 -0.62 -7.43 -9.52
N LEU A 66 -0.08 -6.58 -10.38
CA LEU A 66 -0.40 -5.15 -10.38
C LEU A 66 -1.86 -4.92 -10.72
N GLY A 67 -2.46 -5.72 -11.61
CA GLY A 67 -3.84 -5.55 -12.07
C GLY A 67 -4.91 -5.94 -11.04
N THR A 68 -4.55 -6.70 -10.02
CA THR A 68 -5.48 -7.26 -9.03
C THR A 68 -5.04 -6.98 -7.60
N LEU A 69 -4.23 -5.93 -7.37
CA LEU A 69 -3.69 -5.63 -6.06
C LEU A 69 -4.81 -5.22 -5.10
N THR A 70 -4.81 -5.80 -3.90
CA THR A 70 -5.70 -5.43 -2.79
C THR A 70 -4.86 -5.16 -1.54
N GLU A 71 -5.45 -4.46 -0.57
CA GLU A 71 -4.89 -4.38 0.78
C GLU A 71 -5.00 -5.75 1.49
N SER A 72 -4.06 -6.07 2.37
CA SER A 72 -3.91 -7.36 3.04
C SER A 72 -3.30 -7.22 4.42
#